data_AF-A0A2J8A8Y4-F1
#
_entry.id   AF-A0A2J8A8Y4-F1
#
_cell.length_a   1.000
_cell.length_b   1.000
_cell.length_c   1.000
_cell.angle_alpha   90.00
_cell.angle_beta   90.00
_cell.angle_gamma   90.00
#
_symmetry.space_group_name_H-M   'P 1'
#
loop_
_entity.id
_entity.type
_entity.pdbx_description
1 polymer ?
#
loop_
_entity_poly.entity_id
_entity_poly.type
_entity_poly.pdbx_seq_one_letter_code
_entity_poly.pdbx_strand_id
1 'polypeptide(L)'
;MLLSLLSIAYAGIVIYNVLSTSPIAVLYTWHPICSNLFIVFASLGTASAQAIRGTIAQSRTAKEPYVNRHGLFNWLALFSLIGAAATIYLNKERNNRPHLTTYHGVSGGATGVIFMANVFGGGAINTVPGLYKYIRFHRLGGYLIYTAVLATHATAVWRGYAGFRAPEQVRG
;
A
#
# COMPACT_ATOMS: atom_id res chain seq x y z
N MET A 1 8.10 -12.72 5.39
CA MET A 1 6.87 -13.48 5.75
C MET A 1 6.30 -13.03 7.08
N LEU A 2 7.05 -13.06 8.20
CA LEU A 2 6.56 -12.55 9.50
C LEU A 2 6.05 -11.10 9.42
N LEU A 3 6.86 -10.19 8.86
CA LEU A 3 6.46 -8.78 8.70
C LEU A 3 5.15 -8.62 7.92
N SER A 4 4.97 -9.39 6.83
CA SER A 4 3.75 -9.37 6.03
C SER A 4 2.52 -9.80 6.83
N LEU A 5 2.65 -10.81 7.69
CA LEU A 5 1.56 -11.26 8.57
C LEU A 5 1.22 -10.19 9.61
N LEU A 6 2.23 -9.60 10.24
CA LEU A 6 2.05 -8.52 11.21
C LEU A 6 1.37 -7.30 10.57
N SER A 7 1.78 -6.92 9.35
CA SER A 7 1.16 -5.81 8.61
C SER A 7 -0.29 -6.11 8.23
N ILE A 8 -0.62 -7.34 7.85
CA ILE A 8 -2.02 -7.74 7.56
C ILE A 8 -2.87 -7.68 8.83
N ALA A 9 -2.38 -8.24 9.94
CA ALA A 9 -3.10 -8.21 11.22
C ALA A 9 -3.35 -6.77 11.68
N TYR A 10 -2.31 -5.93 11.64
CA TYR A 10 -2.40 -4.51 11.95
C TYR A 10 -3.42 -3.78 11.05
N ALA A 11 -3.36 -3.98 9.73
CA ALA A 11 -4.27 -3.34 8.79
C ALA A 11 -5.73 -3.76 9.03
N GLY A 12 -5.96 -5.03 9.36
CA GLY A 12 -7.27 -5.55 9.75
C GLY A 12 -7.83 -4.87 11.00
N ILE A 13 -7.00 -4.69 12.04
CA ILE A 13 -7.39 -3.96 13.26
C ILE A 13 -7.79 -2.51 12.94
N VAL A 14 -7.02 -1.81 12.11
CA VAL A 14 -7.35 -0.42 11.73
C VAL A 14 -8.66 -0.36 10.95
N ILE A 15 -8.88 -1.26 9.98
CA ILE A 15 -10.14 -1.33 9.21
C ILE A 15 -11.31 -1.59 10.16
N TYR A 16 -11.19 -2.56 11.06
CA TYR A 16 -12.23 -2.86 12.06
C TYR A 16 -12.57 -1.64 12.93
N ASN A 17 -11.56 -0.93 13.44
CA ASN A 17 -11.76 0.26 14.26
C ASN A 17 -12.43 1.39 13.48
N VAL A 18 -12.03 1.64 12.23
CA VAL A 18 -12.68 2.65 11.37
C VAL A 18 -14.15 2.30 11.15
N LEU A 19 -14.44 1.06 10.77
CA LEU A 19 -15.82 0.62 10.52
C LEU A 19 -16.69 0.68 11.80
N SER A 20 -16.08 0.51 12.97
CA SER A 20 -16.77 0.58 14.26
C SER A 20 -16.99 2.00 14.77
N THR A 21 -16.26 3.00 14.27
CA THR A 21 -16.23 4.37 14.84
C THR A 21 -16.63 5.47 13.87
N SER A 22 -16.62 5.20 12.56
CA SER A 22 -16.84 6.22 11.52
C SER A 22 -17.96 5.79 10.57
N PRO A 23 -18.93 6.67 10.27
CA PRO A 23 -19.97 6.35 9.29
C PRO A 23 -19.36 6.10 7.90
N ILE A 24 -19.76 5.01 7.25
CA ILE A 24 -19.25 4.63 5.92
C ILE A 24 -19.65 5.63 4.81
N ALA A 25 -20.70 6.42 5.06
CA ALA A 25 -21.14 7.49 4.16
C ALA A 25 -20.18 8.70 4.13
N VAL A 26 -19.31 8.86 5.14
CA VAL A 26 -18.33 9.94 5.18
C VAL A 26 -17.17 9.62 4.23
N LEU A 27 -16.90 10.50 3.28
CA LEU A 27 -15.89 10.27 2.24
C LEU A 27 -14.49 10.01 2.81
N TYR A 28 -14.12 10.72 3.89
CA TYR A 28 -12.86 10.50 4.57
C TYR A 28 -12.74 9.10 5.20
N THR A 29 -13.84 8.43 5.56
CA THR A 29 -13.84 7.06 6.12
C THR A 29 -13.26 6.04 5.14
N TRP A 30 -13.25 6.34 3.83
CA TRP A 30 -12.70 5.45 2.81
C TRP A 30 -11.18 5.57 2.65
N HIS A 31 -10.59 6.72 2.98
CA HIS A 31 -9.13 6.88 2.93
C HIS A 31 -8.32 5.87 3.78
N PRO A 32 -8.65 5.60 5.06
CA PRO A 32 -7.96 4.60 5.87
C PRO A 32 -8.29 3.19 5.39
N ILE A 33 -9.54 2.92 5.00
CA ILE A 33 -9.97 1.61 4.50
C ILE A 33 -9.13 1.26 3.27
N CYS A 34 -9.10 2.13 2.27
CA CYS A 34 -8.33 1.94 1.05
C CYS A 34 -6.81 1.89 1.32
N SER A 35 -6.29 2.74 2.22
CA SER A 35 -4.85 2.72 2.58
C SER A 35 -4.46 1.40 3.28
N ASN A 36 -5.31 0.85 4.13
CA ASN A 36 -5.03 -0.42 4.81
C ASN A 36 -5.27 -1.63 3.89
N LEU A 37 -6.23 -1.57 2.96
CA LEU A 37 -6.36 -2.56 1.89
C LEU A 37 -5.11 -2.58 0.99
N PHE A 38 -4.56 -1.40 0.68
CA PHE A 38 -3.28 -1.28 0.01
C PHE A 38 -2.16 -2.00 0.78
N ILE A 39 -2.05 -1.81 2.10
CA ILE A 39 -1.09 -2.53 2.95
C ILE A 39 -1.32 -4.05 2.91
N VAL A 40 -2.57 -4.52 3.02
CA VAL A 40 -2.91 -5.95 2.96
C VAL A 40 -2.44 -6.56 1.65
N PHE A 41 -2.84 -5.97 0.52
CA PHE A 41 -2.50 -6.51 -0.79
C PHE A 41 -1.00 -6.39 -1.11
N ALA A 42 -0.34 -5.29 -0.76
CA ALA A 42 1.12 -5.17 -0.90
C ALA A 42 1.86 -6.22 -0.05
N SER A 43 1.36 -6.53 1.15
CA SER A 43 1.91 -7.57 2.03
C SER A 43 1.75 -8.96 1.44
N LEU A 44 0.57 -9.29 0.90
CA LEU A 44 0.30 -10.56 0.22
C LEU A 44 1.14 -10.71 -1.06
N GLY A 45 1.27 -9.64 -1.84
CA GLY A 45 2.14 -9.60 -3.02
C GLY A 45 3.61 -9.85 -2.65
N THR A 46 4.10 -9.20 -1.60
CA THR A 46 5.46 -9.39 -1.08
C THR A 46 5.67 -10.82 -0.57
N ALA A 47 4.73 -11.36 0.20
CA ALA A 47 4.78 -12.73 0.69
C ALA A 47 4.81 -13.75 -0.46
N SER A 48 4.05 -13.51 -1.53
CA SER A 48 4.06 -14.35 -2.73
C SER A 48 5.43 -14.36 -3.40
N ALA A 49 6.05 -13.19 -3.57
CA ALA A 49 7.40 -13.11 -4.14
C ALA A 49 8.46 -13.77 -3.25
N GLN A 50 8.36 -13.62 -1.92
CA GLN A 50 9.29 -14.24 -0.96
C GLN A 50 9.16 -15.76 -0.86
N ALA A 51 8.05 -16.33 -1.33
CA ALA A 51 7.88 -17.77 -1.43
C ALA A 51 8.67 -18.37 -2.62
N ILE A 52 9.13 -17.55 -3.57
CA ILE A 52 10.02 -17.97 -4.65
C ILE A 52 11.44 -18.15 -4.09
N ARG A 53 11.74 -19.34 -3.57
CA ARG A 53 13.03 -19.71 -2.98
C ARG A 53 13.36 -21.19 -3.21
N GLY A 54 14.60 -21.58 -2.98
CA GLY A 54 15.04 -22.98 -3.11
C GLY A 54 14.80 -23.54 -4.52
N THR A 55 14.28 -24.76 -4.60
CA THR A 55 14.00 -25.46 -5.87
C THR A 55 12.98 -24.72 -6.74
N ILE A 56 12.01 -24.02 -6.14
CA ILE A 56 11.06 -23.17 -6.88
C ILE A 56 11.81 -22.07 -7.64
N ALA A 57 12.86 -21.50 -7.05
CA ALA A 57 13.63 -20.44 -7.69
C ALA A 57 14.47 -20.93 -8.89
N GLN A 58 14.56 -22.23 -9.15
CA GLN A 58 15.32 -22.79 -10.26
C GLN A 58 14.44 -23.09 -11.50
N SER A 59 13.14 -23.28 -11.33
CA SER A 59 12.22 -23.61 -12.43
C SER A 59 11.33 -22.43 -12.80
N ARG A 60 11.25 -22.10 -14.09
CA ARG A 60 10.33 -21.05 -14.59
C ARG A 60 8.87 -21.43 -14.33
N THR A 61 8.49 -22.66 -14.65
CA THR A 61 7.14 -23.18 -14.46
C THR A 61 6.75 -23.21 -12.97
N ALA A 62 7.69 -23.56 -12.09
CA ALA A 62 7.44 -23.55 -10.65
C ALA A 62 7.23 -22.12 -10.08
N LYS A 63 7.88 -21.10 -10.67
CA LYS A 63 7.73 -19.69 -10.25
C LYS A 63 6.41 -19.08 -10.67
N GLU A 64 5.88 -19.49 -11.82
CA GLU A 64 4.76 -18.87 -12.49
C GLU A 64 3.56 -18.59 -11.57
N PRO A 65 3.02 -19.54 -10.77
CA PRO A 65 1.89 -19.26 -9.90
C PRO A 65 2.19 -18.18 -8.85
N TYR A 66 3.42 -18.11 -8.36
CA TYR A 66 3.84 -17.11 -7.38
C TYR A 66 3.99 -15.72 -8.00
N VAL A 67 4.50 -15.67 -9.24
CA VAL A 67 4.62 -14.43 -10.02
C VAL A 67 3.24 -13.89 -10.38
N ASN A 68 2.33 -14.75 -10.84
CA ASN A 68 0.95 -14.38 -11.17
C ASN A 68 0.21 -13.83 -9.94
N ARG A 69 0.31 -14.52 -8.80
CA ARG A 69 -0.27 -14.06 -7.53
C ARG A 69 0.39 -12.76 -7.03
N HIS A 70 1.70 -12.61 -7.18
CA HIS A 70 2.40 -11.37 -6.86
C HIS A 70 1.88 -10.20 -7.71
N GLY A 71 1.73 -10.41 -9.02
CA GLY A 71 1.18 -9.41 -9.93
C GLY A 71 -0.25 -9.03 -9.58
N LEU A 72 -1.15 -10.01 -9.38
CA LEU A 72 -2.55 -9.79 -8.99
C LEU A 72 -2.66 -8.93 -7.73
N PHE A 73 -1.94 -9.29 -6.67
CA PHE A 73 -1.99 -8.53 -5.43
C PHE A 73 -1.41 -7.12 -5.57
N ASN A 74 -0.38 -6.91 -6.39
CA ASN A 74 0.13 -5.55 -6.62
C ASN A 74 -0.85 -4.68 -7.44
N TRP A 75 -1.64 -5.26 -8.34
CA TRP A 75 -2.73 -4.53 -9.02
C TRP A 75 -3.85 -4.16 -8.05
N LEU A 76 -4.28 -5.07 -7.19
CA LEU A 76 -5.28 -4.77 -6.14
C LEU A 76 -4.77 -3.72 -5.15
N ALA A 77 -3.49 -3.77 -4.80
CA ALA A 77 -2.82 -2.75 -4.01
C ALA A 77 -2.83 -1.40 -4.73
N LEU A 78 -2.51 -1.35 -6.03
CA LEU A 78 -2.56 -0.11 -6.82
C LEU A 78 -3.96 0.50 -6.86
N PHE A 79 -5.01 -0.29 -7.09
CA PHE A 79 -6.38 0.22 -7.09
C PHE A 79 -6.79 0.75 -5.70
N SER A 80 -6.35 0.08 -4.64
CA SER A 80 -6.57 0.54 -3.27
C SER A 80 -5.83 1.85 -2.98
N LEU A 81 -4.58 2.00 -3.45
CA LEU A 81 -3.82 3.25 -3.36
C LEU A 81 -4.53 4.40 -4.11
N ILE A 82 -5.02 4.15 -5.32
CA ILE A 82 -5.77 5.15 -6.10
C ILE A 82 -7.06 5.54 -5.36
N GLY A 83 -7.80 4.57 -4.81
CA GLY A 83 -8.99 4.84 -4.00
C GLY A 83 -8.66 5.68 -2.75
N ALA A 84 -7.55 5.37 -2.08
CA ALA A 84 -7.08 6.13 -0.93
C ALA A 84 -6.73 7.57 -1.31
N ALA A 85 -6.01 7.79 -2.42
CA ALA A 85 -5.64 9.10 -2.92
C ALA A 85 -6.86 9.92 -3.38
N ALA A 86 -7.78 9.29 -4.12
CA ALA A 86 -8.99 9.94 -4.62
C ALA A 86 -9.91 10.41 -3.48
N THR A 87 -10.14 9.55 -2.49
CA THR A 87 -11.03 9.85 -1.35
C THR A 87 -10.49 10.99 -0.49
N ILE A 88 -9.19 11.02 -0.20
CA ILE A 88 -8.59 12.14 0.54
C ILE A 88 -8.53 13.43 -0.28
N TYR A 89 -8.26 13.33 -1.58
CA TYR A 89 -8.24 14.48 -2.48
C TYR A 89 -9.63 15.15 -2.50
N LEU A 90 -10.66 14.38 -2.84
CA LEU A 90 -12.03 14.89 -2.94
C LEU A 90 -12.57 15.38 -1.59
N ASN A 91 -12.20 14.74 -0.48
CA ASN A 91 -12.56 15.21 0.85
C ASN A 91 -11.93 16.58 1.15
N LYS A 92 -10.66 16.78 0.82
CA LYS A 92 -9.98 18.07 1.03
C LYS A 92 -10.56 19.18 0.16
N GLU A 93 -10.82 18.88 -1.11
CA GLU A 93 -11.44 19.81 -2.06
C GLU A 93 -12.80 20.30 -1.53
N ARG A 94 -13.68 19.37 -1.12
CA ARG A 94 -15.01 19.71 -0.57
C ARG A 94 -14.97 20.54 0.71
N ASN A 95 -13.86 20.53 1.43
CA ASN A 95 -13.68 21.23 2.69
C ASN A 95 -12.69 22.41 2.59
N ASN A 96 -12.29 22.80 1.38
CA ASN A 96 -11.31 23.87 1.12
C ASN A 96 -10.01 23.70 1.94
N ARG A 97 -9.50 22.47 2.02
CA ARG A 97 -8.27 22.13 2.77
C ARG A 97 -7.07 22.00 1.84
N PRO A 98 -5.88 22.44 2.24
CA PRO A 98 -4.70 22.35 1.39
C PRO A 98 -4.20 20.90 1.24
N HIS A 99 -3.65 20.60 0.07
CA HIS A 99 -3.15 19.28 -0.31
C HIS A 99 -1.65 19.15 0.00
N LEU A 100 -1.20 17.95 0.38
CA LEU A 100 0.22 17.61 0.55
C LEU A 100 1.03 18.56 1.47
N THR A 101 0.40 19.17 2.47
CA THR A 101 1.07 20.10 3.41
C THR A 101 1.60 19.44 4.69
N THR A 102 1.29 18.17 4.91
CA THR A 102 1.68 17.43 6.12
C THR A 102 2.76 16.42 5.81
N TYR A 103 3.62 16.07 6.77
CA TYR A 103 4.61 15.01 6.59
C TYR A 103 3.99 13.70 6.11
N HIS A 104 2.82 13.32 6.65
CA HIS A 104 2.06 12.15 6.18
C HIS A 104 1.58 12.31 4.73
N GLY A 105 1.03 13.48 4.36
CA GLY A 105 0.56 13.74 3.01
C GLY A 105 1.70 13.70 1.99
N VAL A 106 2.83 14.34 2.30
CA VAL A 106 4.02 14.35 1.44
C VAL A 106 4.62 12.95 1.31
N SER A 107 4.84 12.25 2.43
CA SER A 107 5.43 10.90 2.42
C SER A 107 4.52 9.89 1.74
N GLY A 108 3.20 9.98 1.95
CA GLY A 108 2.20 9.14 1.27
C GLY A 108 2.13 9.41 -0.22
N GLY A 109 2.14 10.68 -0.65
CA GLY A 109 2.19 11.04 -2.06
C GLY A 109 3.45 10.51 -2.75
N ALA A 110 4.62 10.76 -2.17
CA ALA A 110 5.89 10.27 -2.70
C ALA A 110 5.95 8.74 -2.76
N THR A 111 5.56 8.06 -1.68
CA THR A 111 5.53 6.59 -1.63
C THR A 111 4.56 6.02 -2.67
N GLY A 112 3.41 6.67 -2.87
CA GLY A 112 2.43 6.27 -3.88
C GLY A 112 2.99 6.33 -5.30
N VAL A 113 3.65 7.43 -5.66
CA VAL A 113 4.29 7.59 -6.98
C VAL A 113 5.37 6.53 -7.21
N ILE A 114 6.23 6.29 -6.23
CA ILE A 114 7.29 5.28 -6.33
C ILE A 114 6.69 3.87 -6.41
N PHE A 115 5.64 3.59 -5.65
CA PHE A 115 4.90 2.32 -5.74
C PHE A 115 4.34 2.09 -7.15
N MET A 116 3.66 3.09 -7.72
CA MET A 116 3.13 3.02 -9.09
C MET A 116 4.24 2.69 -10.08
N ALA A 117 5.36 3.43 -10.04
CA ALA A 117 6.50 3.18 -10.91
C ALA A 117 7.04 1.74 -10.75
N ASN A 118 7.09 1.23 -9.52
CA ASN A 118 7.58 -0.13 -9.27
C ASN A 118 6.60 -1.22 -9.74
N VAL A 119 5.28 -1.00 -9.66
CA VAL A 119 4.26 -1.93 -10.18
C VAL A 119 4.32 -1.98 -11.71
N PHE A 120 4.29 -0.84 -12.39
CA PHE A 120 4.39 -0.80 -13.85
C PHE A 120 5.75 -1.32 -14.33
N GLY A 121 6.84 -0.97 -13.65
CA GLY A 121 8.17 -1.50 -13.95
C GLY A 121 8.25 -3.03 -13.76
N GLY A 122 7.64 -3.57 -12.70
CA GLY A 122 7.55 -5.01 -12.47
C GLY A 122 6.76 -5.72 -13.57
N GLY A 123 5.62 -5.14 -13.99
CA GLY A 123 4.83 -5.63 -15.11
C GLY A 123 5.64 -5.66 -16.42
N ALA A 124 6.33 -4.56 -16.73
CA ALA A 124 7.18 -4.47 -17.91
C ALA A 124 8.33 -5.51 -17.90
N ILE A 125 8.98 -5.72 -16.74
CA ILE A 125 10.01 -6.74 -16.56
C ILE A 125 9.46 -8.15 -16.80
N ASN A 126 8.22 -8.41 -16.40
CA ASN A 126 7.60 -9.72 -16.57
C ASN A 126 7.21 -10.01 -18.03
N THR A 127 6.87 -8.98 -18.80
CA THR A 127 6.40 -9.11 -20.19
C THR A 127 7.53 -8.99 -21.22
N VAL A 128 8.56 -8.17 -20.96
CA VAL A 128 9.63 -7.88 -21.91
C VAL A 128 10.93 -8.56 -21.46
N PRO A 129 11.38 -9.65 -22.13
CA PRO A 129 12.54 -10.43 -21.69
C PRO A 129 13.84 -9.61 -21.48
N GLY A 130 14.08 -8.60 -22.34
CA GLY A 130 15.27 -7.74 -22.25
C GLY A 130 15.33 -6.85 -21.01
N LEU A 131 14.22 -6.67 -20.30
CA LEU A 131 14.16 -5.88 -19.06
C LEU A 131 14.49 -6.70 -17.80
N TYR A 132 14.61 -8.03 -17.90
CA TYR A 132 14.88 -8.89 -16.75
C TYR A 132 16.18 -8.53 -16.00
N LYS A 133 17.16 -7.94 -16.68
CA LYS A 133 18.39 -7.42 -16.07
C LYS A 133 18.14 -6.39 -14.95
N TYR A 134 16.96 -5.75 -14.92
CA TYR A 134 16.57 -4.77 -13.91
C TYR A 134 15.80 -5.36 -12.73
N ILE A 135 15.58 -6.70 -12.69
CA ILE A 135 14.82 -7.36 -11.61
C ILE A 135 15.39 -7.08 -10.21
N ARG A 136 16.71 -6.89 -10.08
CA ARG A 136 17.34 -6.54 -8.79
C ARG A 136 16.85 -5.19 -8.25
N PHE A 137 16.63 -4.21 -9.12
CA PHE A 137 16.14 -2.90 -8.75
C PHE A 137 14.66 -2.94 -8.40
N HIS A 138 13.86 -3.72 -9.14
CA HIS A 138 12.46 -3.97 -8.79
C HIS A 138 12.32 -4.61 -7.40
N ARG A 139 13.17 -5.60 -7.08
CA ARG A 139 13.20 -6.26 -5.77
C ARG A 139 13.61 -5.31 -4.65
N LEU A 140 14.72 -4.59 -4.82
CA LEU A 140 15.19 -3.62 -3.83
C LEU A 140 14.17 -2.50 -3.61
N GLY A 141 13.66 -1.94 -4.71
CA GLY A 141 12.61 -0.93 -4.71
C GLY A 141 11.37 -1.42 -3.97
N GLY A 142 10.92 -2.65 -4.23
CA GLY A 142 9.79 -3.25 -3.51
C GLY A 142 9.97 -3.26 -1.99
N TYR A 143 11.16 -3.61 -1.49
CA TYR A 143 11.44 -3.58 -0.06
C TYR A 143 11.50 -2.16 0.52
N LEU A 144 12.17 -1.23 -0.17
CA LEU A 144 12.25 0.17 0.25
C LEU A 144 10.87 0.82 0.30
N ILE A 145 10.04 0.57 -0.71
CA ILE A 145 8.66 1.06 -0.78
C ILE A 145 7.84 0.46 0.37
N TYR A 146 7.93 -0.84 0.59
CA TYR A 146 7.19 -1.49 1.68
C TYR A 146 7.53 -0.90 3.05
N THR A 147 8.81 -0.64 3.32
CA THR A 147 9.25 0.08 4.53
C THR A 147 8.71 1.51 4.56
N ALA A 148 8.76 2.25 3.46
CA ALA A 148 8.24 3.61 3.36
C ALA A 148 6.73 3.69 3.58
N VAL A 149 5.97 2.69 3.12
CA VAL A 149 4.52 2.56 3.38
C VAL A 149 4.26 2.45 4.88
N LEU A 150 4.95 1.53 5.56
CA LEU A 150 4.78 1.33 7.00
C LEU A 150 5.19 2.59 7.79
N ALA A 151 6.28 3.25 7.40
CA ALA A 151 6.71 4.50 8.01
C ALA A 151 5.69 5.64 7.79
N THR A 152 5.18 5.79 6.57
CA THR A 152 4.12 6.76 6.24
C THR A 152 2.89 6.53 7.10
N HIS A 153 2.51 5.28 7.30
CA HIS A 153 1.34 4.92 8.08
C HIS A 153 1.55 5.15 9.58
N ALA A 154 2.76 4.92 10.10
CA ALA A 154 3.14 5.30 11.47
C ALA A 154 2.98 6.82 11.69
N THR A 155 3.32 7.65 10.70
CA THR A 155 3.07 9.10 10.80
C THR A 155 1.58 9.45 10.83
N ALA A 156 0.70 8.64 10.22
CA ALA A 156 -0.74 8.81 10.28
C ALA A 156 -1.30 8.50 11.68
N VAL A 157 -0.83 7.39 12.28
CA VAL A 157 -1.20 6.98 13.65
C VAL A 157 -0.75 8.03 14.66
N TRP A 158 0.50 8.52 14.57
CA TRP A 158 0.97 9.61 15.44
C TRP A 158 0.06 10.84 15.32
N ARG A 159 -0.37 11.19 14.11
CA ARG A 159 -1.30 12.32 13.91
C ARG A 159 -2.73 12.06 14.39
N GLY A 160 -3.04 10.88 14.93
CA GLY A 160 -4.32 10.59 15.59
C GLY A 160 -5.42 10.09 14.66
N TYR A 161 -5.08 9.58 13.48
CA TYR A 161 -6.08 9.04 12.57
C TYR A 161 -6.62 7.67 13.03
N ALA A 162 -7.91 7.39 12.79
CA ALA A 162 -8.62 6.16 13.13
C ALA A 162 -8.81 5.88 14.63
N GLY A 163 -9.30 6.87 15.39
CA GLY A 163 -9.73 6.69 16.79
C GLY A 163 -8.63 6.83 17.84
N PHE A 164 -7.41 7.22 17.45
CA PHE A 164 -6.28 7.38 18.39
C PHE A 164 -6.13 8.80 18.97
N ARG A 165 -6.97 9.77 18.58
CA ARG A 165 -7.18 11.05 19.28
C ARG A 165 -8.63 11.55 19.18
N ALA A 166 -9.02 12.36 20.17
CA ALA A 166 -10.36 12.92 20.36
C ALA A 166 -10.88 13.77 19.17
N PRO A 167 -12.22 13.90 19.00
CA PRO A 167 -12.86 14.53 17.83
C PRO A 167 -12.43 15.96 17.48
N GLU A 168 -11.87 16.71 18.44
CA GLU A 168 -11.48 18.10 18.24
C GLU A 168 -10.31 18.28 17.25
N GLN A 169 -9.48 17.26 17.04
CA GLN A 169 -8.33 17.34 16.12
C GLN A 169 -8.60 16.81 14.70
N VAL A 170 -9.78 16.22 14.45
CA VAL A 170 -10.16 15.69 13.13
C VAL A 170 -10.65 16.80 12.17
N ARG A 171 -10.76 18.04 12.66
CA ARG A 171 -11.05 19.24 11.86
C ARG A 171 -9.80 19.92 11.27
N GLY A 172 -8.67 19.19 11.17
CA GLY A 172 -7.40 19.67 10.62
C GLY A 172 -7.22 19.39 9.13
#